data_AF-A0ABD6TK12-F1
#
_entry.id   AF-A0ABD6TK12-F1
#
_cell.length_a   1.000
_cell.length_b   1.000
_cell.length_c   1.000
_cell.angle_alpha   90.00
_cell.angle_beta   90.00
_cell.angle_gamma   90.00
#
_symmetry.space_group_name_H-M   'P 1'
#
loop_
_entity.id
_entity.type
_entity.pdbx_description
1 polymer ?
#
loop_
_entity_poly.entity_id
_entity_poly.type
_entity_poly.pdbx_seq_one_letter_code
_entity_poly.pdbx_strand_id
1 'polypeptide(L)'
;MKVKNLILLAFSLMFVAGCTTKEKQVDSKISIEQNKKEDYEENLAYLMKDVSEQSKIVSDILTGQKSVEEKKKEFDLASKDLLETSEKVKKLKHGEKYKDVQFTMDTAMGLLDMSLKSIGDGLELKDRKLIEIGNDAVVKASKKIDEANEMMKDIK
;
A
#
# COMPACT_ATOMS: atom_id res chain seq x y z
N MET A 1 -16.71 3.92 52.71
CA MET A 1 -16.79 3.47 51.29
C MET A 1 -17.40 4.62 50.49
N LYS A 2 -16.82 5.21 49.44
CA LYS A 2 -15.73 4.81 48.53
C LYS A 2 -14.95 6.08 48.14
N VAL A 3 -13.63 6.02 48.24
CA VAL A 3 -12.72 6.87 47.47
C VAL A 3 -12.72 6.35 46.05
N LYS A 4 -12.86 7.21 45.03
CA LYS A 4 -12.44 6.90 43.66
C LYS A 4 -11.82 8.14 43.01
N ASN A 5 -10.50 8.17 43.15
CA ASN A 5 -9.45 8.64 42.24
C ASN A 5 -9.80 9.72 41.20
N LEU A 6 -9.24 10.89 41.50
CA LEU A 6 -8.66 11.89 40.63
C LEU A 6 -7.76 11.25 39.55
N ILE A 7 -8.01 11.55 38.26
CA ILE A 7 -6.97 11.59 37.23
C ILE A 7 -7.17 12.90 36.45
N LEU A 8 -6.27 13.84 36.71
CA LEU A 8 -6.01 15.02 35.87
C LEU A 8 -5.50 14.54 34.51
N LEU A 9 -6.16 14.93 33.42
CA LEU A 9 -5.54 14.97 32.10
C LEU A 9 -5.33 16.44 31.73
N ALA A 10 -4.14 16.93 32.03
CA ALA A 10 -3.65 18.21 31.52
C ALA A 10 -3.25 18.04 30.06
N PHE A 11 -4.14 18.37 29.14
CA PHE A 11 -3.77 18.63 27.74
C PHE A 11 -3.32 20.08 27.62
N SER A 12 -2.04 20.31 27.90
CA SER A 12 -1.35 21.55 27.56
C SER A 12 -0.56 21.34 26.28
N LEU A 13 -1.14 21.70 25.13
CA LEU A 13 -0.37 22.10 23.95
C LEU A 13 -1.06 23.32 23.33
N MET A 14 -0.49 24.49 23.67
CA MET A 14 -0.80 25.76 23.03
C MET A 14 -0.31 25.75 21.58
N PHE A 15 -1.18 26.21 20.68
CA PHE A 15 -0.85 26.75 19.38
C PHE A 15 0.01 28.02 19.49
N VAL A 16 0.86 28.27 18.49
CA VAL A 16 1.26 29.56 17.83
C VAL A 16 2.58 29.24 17.07
N ALA A 17 2.86 29.56 15.82
CA ALA A 17 2.18 30.06 14.61
C ALA A 17 3.26 30.13 13.49
N GLY A 18 2.90 30.09 12.20
CA GLY A 18 3.67 30.78 11.15
C GLY A 18 3.93 30.10 9.80
N CYS A 19 3.21 30.57 8.77
CA CYS A 19 3.58 30.67 7.34
C CYS A 19 3.45 29.45 6.40
N THR A 20 2.25 29.38 5.78
CA THR A 20 2.01 29.35 4.32
C THR A 20 2.91 28.46 3.46
N THR A 21 2.44 27.24 3.19
CA THR A 21 2.39 26.74 1.81
C THR A 21 1.05 26.03 1.63
N LYS A 22 0.22 26.50 0.70
CA LYS A 22 -0.94 25.74 0.23
C LYS A 22 -0.41 24.61 -0.67
N GLU A 23 0.16 23.58 -0.07
CA GLU A 23 0.13 22.27 -0.72
C GLU A 23 -1.25 21.69 -0.44
N LYS A 24 -1.99 21.37 -1.50
CA LYS A 24 -3.15 20.49 -1.39
C LYS A 24 -2.65 19.22 -0.70
N GLN A 25 -2.95 19.12 0.59
CA GLN A 25 -2.93 17.87 1.30
C GLN A 25 -3.90 16.98 0.53
N VAL A 26 -3.36 16.06 -0.28
CA VAL A 26 -4.14 14.99 -0.87
C VAL A 26 -4.60 14.18 0.34
N ASP A 27 -5.87 14.31 0.69
CA ASP A 27 -6.55 13.45 1.65
C ASP A 27 -6.50 12.01 1.11
N SER A 28 -5.37 11.31 1.30
CA SER A 28 -5.22 9.88 0.98
C SER A 28 -5.74 9.00 2.12
N LYS A 29 -6.75 9.49 2.84
CA LYS A 29 -7.51 8.75 3.85
C LYS A 29 -8.99 8.84 3.52
N ILE A 30 -9.38 8.43 2.32
CA ILE A 30 -10.73 7.88 2.19
C ILE A 30 -10.65 6.53 2.90
N SER A 31 -11.05 6.52 4.17
CA SER A 31 -11.32 5.28 4.88
C SER A 31 -12.34 4.51 4.05
N ILE A 32 -11.98 3.32 3.57
CA ILE A 32 -12.95 2.35 3.03
C ILE A 32 -13.76 1.87 4.24
N GLU A 33 -14.59 2.75 4.77
CA GLU A 33 -15.15 2.63 6.11
C GLU A 33 -16.25 1.55 6.14
N GLN A 34 -16.71 1.10 4.97
CA GLN A 34 -17.84 0.19 4.84
C GLN A 34 -17.54 -1.10 4.05
N ASN A 35 -16.48 -1.16 3.21
CA ASN A 35 -16.08 -2.31 2.36
C ASN A 35 -17.29 -3.17 1.93
N LYS A 36 -18.25 -2.52 1.27
CA LYS A 36 -19.48 -3.12 0.77
C LYS A 36 -19.27 -3.67 -0.63
N LYS A 37 -20.06 -4.68 -1.02
CA LYS A 37 -19.93 -5.34 -2.32
C LYS A 37 -20.33 -4.45 -3.49
N GLU A 38 -21.27 -3.55 -3.23
CA GLU A 38 -21.84 -2.61 -4.20
C GLU A 38 -20.81 -1.54 -4.60
N ASP A 39 -19.89 -1.21 -3.69
CA ASP A 39 -18.86 -0.20 -3.87
C ASP A 39 -17.53 -0.80 -4.37
N TYR A 40 -17.56 -2.05 -4.86
CA TYR A 40 -16.34 -2.82 -5.17
C TYR A 40 -15.43 -2.12 -6.19
N GLU A 41 -15.99 -1.66 -7.30
CA GLU A 41 -15.21 -1.01 -8.37
C GLU A 41 -14.53 0.27 -7.88
N GLU A 42 -15.26 1.11 -7.15
CA GLU A 42 -14.73 2.36 -6.59
C GLU A 42 -13.64 2.08 -5.56
N ASN A 43 -13.89 1.15 -4.64
CA ASN A 43 -12.90 0.76 -3.61
C ASN A 43 -11.65 0.14 -4.23
N LEU A 44 -11.80 -0.71 -5.25
CA LEU A 44 -10.68 -1.28 -5.97
C LEU A 44 -9.89 -0.19 -6.69
N ALA A 45 -10.55 0.71 -7.43
CA ALA A 45 -9.88 1.81 -8.13
C ALA A 45 -9.11 2.72 -7.16
N TYR A 46 -9.70 3.04 -6.01
CA TYR A 46 -9.04 3.82 -4.96
C TYR A 46 -7.78 3.11 -4.44
N LEU A 47 -7.90 1.84 -4.04
CA LEU A 47 -6.75 1.08 -3.54
C LEU A 47 -5.69 0.87 -4.61
N MET A 48 -6.06 0.72 -5.88
CA MET A 48 -5.08 0.57 -6.96
C MET A 48 -4.31 1.84 -7.24
N LYS A 49 -4.92 3.00 -7.02
CA LYS A 49 -4.21 4.27 -7.02
C LYS A 49 -3.20 4.32 -5.88
N ASP A 50 -3.60 3.95 -4.66
CA ASP A 50 -2.69 3.89 -3.51
C ASP A 50 -1.53 2.93 -3.75
N VAL A 51 -1.80 1.72 -4.27
CA VAL A 51 -0.76 0.74 -4.67
C VAL A 51 0.21 1.36 -5.66
N SER A 52 -0.27 2.08 -6.68
CA SER A 52 0.60 2.71 -7.69
C SER A 52 1.46 3.81 -7.07
N GLU A 53 0.89 4.68 -6.25
CA GLU A 53 1.61 5.78 -5.60
C GLU A 53 2.67 5.26 -4.62
N GLN A 54 2.32 4.28 -3.78
CA GLN A 54 3.24 3.63 -2.85
C GLN A 54 4.33 2.83 -3.58
N SER A 55 4.01 2.16 -4.69
CA SER A 55 5.00 1.45 -5.51
C SER A 55 6.03 2.40 -6.13
N LYS A 56 5.64 3.63 -6.49
CA LYS A 56 6.59 4.66 -6.95
C LYS A 56 7.56 5.05 -5.86
N ILE A 57 7.07 5.27 -4.63
CA ILE A 57 7.92 5.57 -3.47
C ILE A 57 8.96 4.45 -3.27
N VAL A 58 8.53 3.19 -3.31
CA VAL A 58 9.45 2.03 -3.22
C VAL A 58 10.47 2.03 -4.37
N SER A 59 10.03 2.26 -5.60
CA SER A 59 10.92 2.34 -6.77
C SER A 59 11.96 3.45 -6.65
N ASP A 60 11.55 4.64 -6.17
CA ASP A 60 12.44 5.79 -5.99
C ASP A 60 13.51 5.50 -4.93
N ILE A 61 13.16 4.81 -3.83
CA ILE A 61 14.11 4.35 -2.82
C ILE A 61 15.14 3.41 -3.46
N LEU A 62 14.68 2.40 -4.22
CA LEU A 62 15.56 1.39 -4.80
C LEU A 62 16.49 1.94 -5.88
N THR A 63 16.03 2.91 -6.66
CA THR A 63 16.79 3.52 -7.76
C THR A 63 17.64 4.73 -7.32
N GLY A 64 17.39 5.27 -6.12
CA GLY A 64 18.15 6.39 -5.57
C GLY A 64 19.65 6.12 -5.37
N GLN A 65 20.42 7.17 -5.12
CA GLN A 65 21.89 7.08 -4.97
C GLN A 65 22.35 6.76 -3.52
N LYS A 66 21.42 6.56 -2.59
CA LYS A 66 21.72 6.26 -1.18
C LYS A 66 22.44 4.92 -1.01
N SER A 67 23.12 4.76 0.13
CA SER A 67 23.74 3.49 0.50
C SER A 67 22.71 2.36 0.63
N VAL A 68 23.16 1.10 0.55
CA VAL A 68 22.27 -0.06 0.70
C VAL A 68 21.60 -0.06 2.09
N GLU A 69 22.36 0.31 3.12
CA GLU A 69 21.88 0.40 4.50
C GLU A 69 20.80 1.46 4.68
N GLU A 70 20.93 2.62 4.04
CA GLU A 70 19.89 3.66 4.06
C GLU A 70 18.66 3.24 3.24
N LYS A 71 18.87 2.64 2.07
CA LYS A 71 17.78 2.09 1.24
C LYS A 71 16.97 1.05 2.01
N LYS A 72 17.61 0.13 2.73
CA LYS A 72 16.93 -0.88 3.53
C LYS A 72 16.01 -0.25 4.58
N LYS A 73 16.50 0.75 5.31
CA LYS A 73 15.71 1.43 6.36
C LYS A 73 14.47 2.10 5.77
N GLU A 74 14.61 2.81 4.66
CA GLU A 74 13.49 3.49 3.99
C GLU A 74 12.54 2.49 3.34
N PHE A 75 13.08 1.46 2.72
CA PHE A 75 12.32 0.36 2.12
C PHE A 75 11.46 -0.37 3.15
N ASP A 76 12.00 -0.69 4.34
CA ASP A 76 11.26 -1.37 5.40
C ASP A 76 10.07 -0.56 5.94
N LEU A 77 10.10 0.76 5.79
CA LEU A 77 8.99 1.63 6.15
C LEU A 77 7.97 1.69 5.01
N ALA A 78 8.41 2.02 3.79
CA ALA A 78 7.54 2.16 2.63
C ALA A 78 6.84 0.84 2.25
N SER A 79 7.53 -0.30 2.39
CA SER A 79 6.97 -1.61 2.09
C SER A 79 5.83 -2.01 3.03
N LYS A 80 5.80 -1.53 4.29
CA LYS A 80 4.70 -1.82 5.22
C LYS A 80 3.39 -1.20 4.76
N ASP A 81 3.44 0.05 4.33
CA ASP A 81 2.27 0.76 3.84
C ASP A 81 1.72 0.07 2.58
N LEU A 82 2.62 -0.33 1.67
CA LEU A 82 2.25 -1.06 0.45
C LEU A 82 1.68 -2.45 0.74
N LEU A 83 2.24 -3.19 1.71
CA LEU A 83 1.71 -4.47 2.17
C LEU A 83 0.32 -4.30 2.81
N GLU A 84 0.10 -3.24 3.58
CA GLU A 84 -1.21 -2.97 4.18
C GLU A 84 -2.27 -2.70 3.09
N THR A 85 -1.93 -1.91 2.08
CA THR A 85 -2.82 -1.65 0.94
C THR A 85 -3.07 -2.93 0.13
N SER A 86 -2.04 -3.73 -0.15
CA SER A 86 -2.14 -5.05 -0.78
C SER A 86 -3.13 -5.95 -0.05
N GLU A 87 -3.03 -6.01 1.27
CA GLU A 87 -3.95 -6.78 2.12
C GLU A 87 -5.39 -6.24 2.10
N LYS A 88 -5.58 -4.93 1.97
CA LYS A 88 -6.92 -4.33 1.81
C LYS A 88 -7.54 -4.73 0.47
N VAL A 89 -6.76 -4.72 -0.62
CA VAL A 89 -7.21 -5.16 -1.95
C VAL A 89 -7.72 -6.61 -1.89
N LYS A 90 -6.95 -7.51 -1.27
CA LYS A 90 -7.33 -8.94 -1.14
C LYS A 90 -8.60 -9.17 -0.32
N LYS A 91 -8.91 -8.23 0.59
CA LYS A 91 -10.06 -8.33 1.50
C LYS A 91 -11.28 -7.57 1.01
N LEU A 92 -11.22 -6.98 -0.19
CA LEU A 92 -12.38 -6.32 -0.78
C LEU A 92 -13.53 -7.30 -0.90
N LYS A 93 -14.70 -6.89 -0.39
CA LYS A 93 -15.92 -7.66 -0.63
C LYS A 93 -16.37 -7.41 -2.06
N HIS A 94 -16.62 -8.49 -2.78
CA HIS A 94 -17.04 -8.42 -4.18
C HIS A 94 -18.32 -9.24 -4.41
N GLY A 95 -19.05 -8.86 -5.46
CA GLY A 95 -20.14 -9.66 -6.03
C GLY A 95 -19.59 -10.81 -6.87
N GLU A 96 -20.46 -11.77 -7.23
CA GLU A 96 -20.06 -12.94 -8.05
C GLU A 96 -19.53 -12.51 -9.43
N LYS A 97 -20.11 -11.46 -10.01
CA LYS A 97 -19.68 -10.95 -11.33
C LYS A 97 -18.23 -10.46 -11.39
N TYR A 98 -17.61 -10.15 -10.24
CA TYR A 98 -16.23 -9.67 -10.15
C TYR A 98 -15.25 -10.75 -9.66
N LYS A 99 -15.69 -12.00 -9.49
CA LYS A 99 -14.86 -13.05 -8.88
C LYS A 99 -13.54 -13.27 -9.63
N ASP A 100 -13.57 -13.28 -10.96
CA ASP A 100 -12.37 -13.50 -11.77
C ASP A 100 -11.42 -12.28 -11.74
N VAL A 101 -11.99 -11.07 -11.69
CA VAL A 101 -11.22 -9.84 -11.46
C VAL A 101 -10.53 -9.90 -10.10
N GLN A 102 -11.28 -10.20 -9.03
CA GLN A 102 -10.72 -10.28 -7.69
C GLN A 102 -9.65 -11.38 -7.60
N PHE A 103 -9.88 -12.55 -8.17
CA PHE A 103 -8.88 -13.63 -8.19
C PHE A 103 -7.57 -13.20 -8.87
N THR A 104 -7.70 -12.47 -9.98
CA THR A 104 -6.54 -11.93 -10.71
C THR A 104 -5.82 -10.85 -9.89
N MET A 105 -6.57 -9.99 -9.21
CA MET A 105 -6.04 -9.00 -8.28
C MET A 105 -5.34 -9.63 -7.07
N ASP A 106 -5.91 -10.67 -6.46
CA ASP A 106 -5.30 -11.43 -5.37
C ASP A 106 -3.97 -12.02 -5.79
N THR A 107 -3.90 -12.55 -7.02
CA THR A 107 -2.68 -13.07 -7.61
C THR A 107 -1.63 -11.97 -7.80
N ALA A 108 -2.04 -10.81 -8.30
CA ALA A 108 -1.15 -9.65 -8.45
C ALA A 108 -0.58 -9.19 -7.10
N MET A 109 -1.45 -9.08 -6.08
CA MET A 109 -1.06 -8.69 -4.73
C MET A 109 -0.15 -9.71 -4.06
N GLY A 110 -0.38 -11.02 -4.28
CA GLY A 110 0.53 -12.07 -3.81
C GLY A 110 1.93 -11.98 -4.45
N LEU A 111 2.01 -11.64 -5.73
CA LEU A 111 3.29 -11.39 -6.42
C LEU A 111 3.97 -10.12 -5.91
N LEU A 112 3.21 -9.07 -5.62
CA LEU A 112 3.73 -7.84 -5.02
C LEU A 112 4.32 -8.10 -3.63
N ASP A 113 3.64 -8.85 -2.77
CA ASP A 113 4.16 -9.22 -1.45
C ASP A 113 5.44 -10.05 -1.54
N MET A 114 5.49 -11.02 -2.47
CA MET A 114 6.69 -11.80 -2.76
C MET A 114 7.84 -10.91 -3.21
N SER A 115 7.54 -9.90 -4.05
CA SER A 115 8.53 -8.93 -4.49
C SER A 115 9.11 -8.15 -3.32
N LEU A 116 8.24 -7.56 -2.49
CA LEU A 116 8.67 -6.74 -1.36
C LEU A 116 9.53 -7.54 -0.38
N LYS A 117 9.15 -8.79 -0.12
CA LYS A 117 9.96 -9.70 0.69
C LYS A 117 11.33 -9.96 0.07
N SER A 118 11.37 -10.35 -1.21
CA SER A 118 12.63 -10.72 -1.88
C SER A 118 13.58 -9.52 -2.00
N ILE A 119 13.06 -8.32 -2.27
CA ILE A 119 13.86 -7.10 -2.30
C ILE A 119 14.36 -6.75 -0.90
N GLY A 120 13.50 -6.84 0.12
CA GLY A 120 13.88 -6.63 1.52
C GLY A 120 15.03 -7.54 1.96
N ASP A 121 14.88 -8.85 1.73
CA ASP A 121 15.89 -9.87 2.03
C ASP A 121 17.18 -9.61 1.22
N GLY A 122 17.05 -9.24 -0.06
CA GLY A 122 18.18 -8.91 -0.93
C GLY A 122 18.96 -7.68 -0.49
N LEU A 123 18.29 -6.64 0.00
CA LEU A 123 18.94 -5.46 0.60
C LEU A 123 19.64 -5.81 1.92
N GLU A 124 19.04 -6.65 2.76
CA GLU A 124 19.62 -7.09 4.04
C GLU A 124 20.88 -7.94 3.85
N LEU A 125 20.79 -8.93 2.95
CA LEU A 125 21.86 -9.89 2.67
C LEU A 125 22.86 -9.37 1.63
N LYS A 126 22.60 -8.18 1.06
CA LYS A 126 23.34 -7.62 -0.09
C LYS A 126 23.38 -8.57 -1.28
N ASP A 127 22.32 -9.36 -1.47
CA ASP A 127 22.17 -10.33 -2.55
C ASP A 127 21.35 -9.73 -3.69
N ARG A 128 22.04 -9.46 -4.81
CA ARG A 128 21.42 -8.90 -6.02
C ARG A 128 20.43 -9.85 -6.68
N LYS A 129 20.61 -11.17 -6.56
CA LYS A 129 19.70 -12.14 -7.18
C LYS A 129 18.32 -12.10 -6.53
N LEU A 130 18.25 -11.90 -5.22
CA LEU A 130 16.98 -11.73 -4.51
C LEU A 130 16.26 -10.44 -4.93
N ILE A 131 17.02 -9.37 -5.14
CA ILE A 131 16.48 -8.11 -5.68
C ILE A 131 15.94 -8.31 -7.10
N GLU A 132 16.67 -9.03 -7.96
CA GLU A 132 16.23 -9.37 -9.33
C GLU A 132 14.96 -10.22 -9.34
N ILE A 133 14.87 -11.25 -8.48
CA ILE A 133 13.67 -12.08 -8.31
C ILE A 133 12.48 -11.20 -7.91
N GLY A 134 12.68 -10.26 -7.00
CA GLY A 134 11.63 -9.34 -6.60
C GLY A 134 11.19 -8.42 -7.74
N ASN A 135 12.12 -7.86 -8.50
CA ASN A 135 11.80 -7.05 -9.68
C ASN A 135 10.99 -7.84 -10.73
N ASP A 136 11.36 -9.09 -10.99
CA ASP A 136 10.61 -9.98 -11.87
C ASP A 136 9.18 -10.23 -11.36
N ALA A 137 9.00 -10.36 -10.05
CA ALA A 137 7.69 -10.51 -9.44
C ALA A 137 6.85 -9.23 -9.59
N VAL A 138 7.43 -8.02 -9.49
CA VAL A 138 6.73 -6.75 -9.79
C VAL A 138 6.24 -6.72 -11.23
N VAL A 139 7.07 -7.11 -12.20
CA VAL A 139 6.68 -7.13 -13.61
C VAL A 139 5.50 -8.08 -13.84
N LYS A 140 5.50 -9.24 -13.18
CA LYS A 140 4.38 -10.20 -13.25
C LYS A 140 3.12 -9.66 -12.56
N ALA A 141 3.27 -8.98 -11.41
CA ALA A 141 2.17 -8.35 -10.71
C ALA A 141 1.51 -7.26 -11.58
N SER A 142 2.31 -6.40 -12.22
CA SER A 142 1.82 -5.36 -13.13
C SER A 142 1.00 -5.95 -14.26
N LYS A 143 1.49 -7.02 -14.90
CA LYS A 143 0.73 -7.70 -15.98
C LYS A 143 -0.61 -8.24 -15.49
N LYS A 144 -0.66 -8.76 -14.27
CA LYS A 144 -1.92 -9.24 -13.66
C LYS A 144 -2.87 -8.11 -13.33
N ILE A 145 -2.37 -6.95 -12.90
CA ILE A 145 -3.18 -5.73 -12.72
C ILE A 145 -3.76 -5.28 -14.06
N ASP A 146 -2.96 -5.25 -15.12
CA ASP A 146 -3.43 -4.87 -16.46
C ASP A 146 -4.52 -5.84 -16.95
N GLU A 147 -4.31 -7.15 -16.78
CA GLU A 147 -5.30 -8.18 -17.09
C GLU A 147 -6.62 -7.99 -16.32
N ALA A 148 -6.54 -7.73 -15.01
CA ALA A 148 -7.72 -7.45 -14.19
C ALA A 148 -8.46 -6.17 -14.64
N ASN A 149 -7.72 -5.13 -15.05
CA ASN A 149 -8.30 -3.90 -15.58
C ASN A 149 -9.03 -4.12 -16.91
N GLU A 150 -8.51 -4.96 -17.80
CA GLU A 150 -9.21 -5.33 -19.03
C GLU A 150 -10.46 -6.16 -18.72
N MET A 151 -10.36 -7.15 -17.84
CA MET A 151 -11.53 -7.93 -17.38
C MET A 151 -12.63 -7.03 -16.81
N MET A 152 -12.26 -5.98 -16.07
CA MET A 152 -13.22 -5.04 -15.50
C MET A 152 -14.03 -4.29 -16.56
N LYS A 153 -13.42 -3.92 -17.69
CA LYS A 153 -14.10 -3.20 -18.79
C LYS A 153 -15.15 -4.06 -19.49
N ASP A 154 -14.97 -5.38 -19.46
CA ASP A 154 -15.87 -6.34 -20.11
C ASP A 154 -17.08 -6.71 -19.23
N ILE A 155 -17.07 -6.32 -17.95
CA ILE A 155 -18.18 -6.55 -17.02
C ILE A 155 -19.28 -5.53 -17.27
N LYS A 156 -20.51 -6.03 -17.47
CA LYS A 156 -21.73 -5.22 -17.66
C LYS A 156 -22.47 -4.92 -16.36
#